data_AF-A0A9R0QDX0-F1
#
_entry.id   AF-A0A9R0QDX0-F1
#
_cell.length_a   1.000
_cell.length_b   1.000
_cell.length_c   1.000
_cell.angle_alpha   90.00
_cell.angle_beta   90.00
_cell.angle_gamma   90.00
#
_symmetry.space_group_name_H-M   'P 1'
#
loop_
_entity.id
_entity.type
_entity.pdbx_description
1 polymer ?
#
loop_
_entity_poly.entity_id
_entity_poly.type
_entity_poly.pdbx_seq_one_letter_code
_entity_poly.pdbx_strand_id
1 'polypeptide(L)'
;MEMRARHDLLSKLLELVFPRKDTITFEVVMNEDAMDHVMVAVARKKAAKAMQKEERDLQKFASVLAPASAGKKWVADELAVVAESKEVAGDMITEAVVLGEKAFEKMGKWFISLHFSDQLAGSYKKVLSFKFVLPDANNMADMTKLVALVPFYIDLVGRYKLSSARTKAAQEAFRELQGVRQETLLRKKAEKKKLMEEAEAKLSAEVLRKKEEKERNRQMKKGAPKVKMLRS
;
A
#
# COMPACT_ATOMS: atom_id res chain seq x y z
N MET A 1 0.55 19.15 -5.26
CA MET A 1 -0.37 19.74 -6.25
C MET A 1 0.07 19.23 -7.62
N GLU A 2 -0.72 18.34 -8.24
CA GLU A 2 -0.40 17.84 -9.58
C GLU A 2 -1.05 18.76 -10.61
N MET A 3 -0.33 19.78 -11.07
CA MET A 3 -0.76 20.61 -12.19
C MET A 3 -0.20 20.04 -13.48
N ARG A 4 -1.05 19.86 -14.50
CA ARG A 4 -0.59 19.40 -15.81
C ARG A 4 0.24 20.47 -16.51
N ALA A 5 1.25 20.01 -17.25
CA ALA A 5 1.94 20.83 -18.22
C ALA A 5 0.90 21.40 -19.21
N ARG A 6 0.92 22.72 -19.39
CA ARG A 6 0.07 23.39 -20.38
C ARG A 6 0.53 22.90 -21.76
N HIS A 7 -0.28 22.07 -22.43
CA HIS A 7 -0.64 22.11 -23.86
C HIS A 7 -1.10 20.74 -24.42
N ASP A 8 -2.34 20.70 -24.96
CA ASP A 8 -2.64 20.30 -26.34
C ASP A 8 -4.08 20.75 -26.67
N LEU A 9 -4.38 21.21 -27.89
CA LEU A 9 -5.75 21.65 -28.27
C LEU A 9 -6.77 20.51 -28.12
N LEU A 10 -6.36 19.28 -28.45
CA LEU A 10 -7.16 18.07 -28.24
C LEU A 10 -7.41 17.78 -26.77
N SER A 11 -6.44 18.05 -25.91
CA SER A 11 -6.59 17.91 -24.46
C SER A 11 -7.62 18.89 -23.90
N LYS A 12 -7.65 20.15 -24.39
CA LYS A 12 -8.69 21.13 -24.04
C LYS A 12 -10.08 20.72 -24.53
N LEU A 13 -10.16 20.14 -25.73
CA LEU A 13 -11.42 19.69 -26.32
C LEU A 13 -11.98 18.46 -25.57
N LEU A 14 -11.09 17.55 -25.16
CA LEU A 14 -11.43 16.44 -24.28
C LEU A 14 -11.80 16.89 -22.86
N GLU A 15 -11.17 17.94 -22.32
CA GLU A 15 -11.55 18.54 -21.04
C GLU A 15 -12.92 19.22 -21.09
N LEU A 16 -13.32 19.77 -22.24
CA LEU A 16 -14.67 20.30 -22.45
C LEU A 16 -15.75 19.21 -22.35
N VAL A 17 -15.43 18.00 -22.82
CA VAL A 17 -16.34 16.84 -22.81
C VAL A 17 -16.25 16.06 -21.49
N PHE A 18 -15.05 15.99 -20.89
CA PHE A 18 -14.77 15.29 -19.63
C PHE A 18 -14.05 16.23 -18.65
N PRO A 19 -14.80 17.05 -17.90
CA PRO A 19 -14.22 17.94 -16.91
C PRO A 19 -13.48 17.12 -15.85
N ARG A 20 -12.16 17.23 -15.84
CA ARG A 20 -11.31 16.64 -14.81
C ARG A 20 -11.10 17.66 -13.71
N LYS A 21 -11.42 17.28 -12.48
CA LYS A 21 -11.24 18.16 -11.33
C LYS A 21 -9.82 18.05 -10.81
N ASP A 22 -9.25 19.18 -10.44
CA ASP A 22 -7.94 19.22 -9.79
C ASP A 22 -8.00 18.47 -8.46
N THR A 23 -6.88 17.85 -8.08
CA THR A 23 -6.77 17.12 -6.82
C THR A 23 -5.61 17.65 -6.00
N ILE A 24 -5.80 17.70 -4.69
CA ILE A 24 -4.77 18.01 -3.72
C ILE A 24 -4.52 16.77 -2.86
N THR A 25 -3.24 16.48 -2.62
CA THR A 25 -2.82 15.44 -1.70
C THR A 25 -2.01 16.09 -0.60
N PHE A 26 -2.40 15.87 0.65
CA PHE A 26 -1.62 16.22 1.82
C PHE A 26 -0.95 14.95 2.32
N GLU A 27 0.38 14.92 2.28
CA GLU A 27 1.19 13.84 2.84
C GLU A 27 1.88 14.34 4.09
N VAL A 28 1.57 13.73 5.21
CA VAL A 28 2.17 14.05 6.50
C VAL A 28 3.05 12.89 6.90
N VAL A 29 4.35 13.17 6.98
CA VAL A 29 5.32 12.22 7.51
C VAL A 29 5.27 12.30 9.04
N MET A 30 4.93 11.17 9.66
CA MET A 30 4.87 11.06 11.12
C MET A 30 6.22 10.60 11.68
N ASN A 31 6.53 11.01 12.90
CA ASN A 31 7.72 10.53 13.59
C ASN A 31 7.59 9.04 13.93
N GLU A 32 8.71 8.30 13.87
CA GLU A 32 8.71 6.85 14.11
C GLU A 32 8.28 6.48 15.53
N ASP A 33 8.59 7.30 16.54
CA ASP A 33 8.21 7.02 17.94
C ASP A 33 6.77 7.45 18.28
N ALA A 34 6.22 8.38 17.50
CA ALA A 34 4.93 9.01 17.80
C ALA A 34 3.74 8.16 17.35
N MET A 35 3.86 7.49 16.19
CA MET A 35 2.76 6.73 15.59
C MET A 35 2.96 5.23 15.79
N ASP A 36 1.99 4.52 16.38
CA ASP A 36 2.01 3.06 16.46
C ASP A 36 1.64 2.40 15.12
N HIS A 37 1.66 1.07 15.06
CA HIS A 37 1.26 0.30 13.86
C HIS A 37 -0.22 0.56 13.54
N VAL A 38 -0.49 1.37 12.51
CA VAL A 38 -1.84 1.70 12.06
C VAL A 38 -1.89 1.62 10.56
N MET A 39 -2.76 0.74 10.06
CA MET A 39 -3.06 0.65 8.64
C MET A 39 -4.57 0.75 8.40
N VAL A 40 -4.98 1.88 7.85
CA VAL A 40 -6.38 2.14 7.51
C VAL A 40 -6.48 3.04 6.28
N ALA A 41 -7.37 2.70 5.38
CA ALA A 41 -7.74 3.52 4.25
C ALA A 41 -9.26 3.63 4.14
N VAL A 42 -9.72 4.82 3.77
CA VAL A 42 -11.13 5.11 3.53
C VAL A 42 -11.26 5.78 2.19
N ALA A 43 -12.08 5.24 1.31
CA ALA A 43 -12.36 5.81 0.01
C ALA A 43 -13.74 5.39 -0.48
N ARG A 44 -14.21 5.96 -1.58
CA ARG A 44 -15.45 5.49 -2.23
C ARG A 44 -15.33 4.00 -2.57
N LYS A 45 -16.44 3.24 -2.48
CA LYS A 45 -16.47 1.77 -2.67
C LYS A 45 -15.60 1.22 -3.82
N LYS A 46 -15.61 1.87 -4.99
CA LYS A 46 -14.78 1.47 -6.14
C LYS A 46 -13.29 1.77 -5.93
N ALA A 47 -12.97 2.98 -5.45
CA ALA A 47 -11.60 3.41 -5.18
C ALA A 47 -10.97 2.61 -4.04
N ALA A 48 -11.71 2.31 -2.98
CA ALA A 48 -11.22 1.49 -1.87
C ALA A 48 -10.78 0.08 -2.32
N LYS A 49 -11.55 -0.54 -3.22
CA LYS A 49 -11.19 -1.84 -3.83
C LYS A 49 -9.98 -1.74 -4.75
N ALA A 50 -9.77 -0.60 -5.43
CA ALA A 50 -8.59 -0.36 -6.24
C ALA A 50 -7.36 -0.17 -5.34
N MET A 51 -7.45 0.69 -4.32
CA MET A 51 -6.39 0.92 -3.34
C MET A 51 -5.95 -0.37 -2.66
N GLN A 52 -6.88 -1.24 -2.26
CA GLN A 52 -6.54 -2.54 -1.66
C GLN A 52 -5.74 -3.47 -2.60
N LYS A 53 -5.84 -3.28 -3.92
CA LYS A 53 -5.10 -4.09 -4.91
C LYS A 53 -3.81 -3.43 -5.39
N GLU A 54 -3.81 -2.10 -5.47
CA GLU A 54 -2.73 -1.29 -6.04
C GLU A 54 -1.67 -0.94 -4.99
N GLU A 55 -2.11 -0.61 -3.77
CA GLU A 55 -1.21 -0.25 -2.67
C GLU A 55 -0.68 -1.51 -1.99
N ARG A 56 0.65 -1.68 -2.00
CA ARG A 56 1.32 -2.92 -1.59
C ARG A 56 1.18 -3.22 -0.10
N ASP A 57 1.06 -2.19 0.72
CA ASP A 57 0.81 -2.28 2.15
C ASP A 57 -0.63 -2.76 2.40
N LEU A 58 -1.64 -2.08 1.86
CA LEU A 58 -3.04 -2.46 1.98
C LEU A 58 -3.29 -3.86 1.43
N GLN A 59 -2.68 -4.21 0.29
CA GLN A 59 -2.81 -5.55 -0.29
C GLN A 59 -2.29 -6.66 0.64
N LYS A 60 -1.27 -6.37 1.45
CA LYS A 60 -0.62 -7.37 2.30
C LYS A 60 -1.23 -7.46 3.69
N PHE A 61 -1.63 -6.33 4.26
CA PHE A 61 -1.95 -6.24 5.69
C PHE A 61 -3.37 -5.76 5.97
N ALA A 62 -4.11 -5.32 4.96
CA ALA A 62 -5.48 -4.83 5.13
C ALA A 62 -6.48 -5.56 4.23
N SER A 63 -7.73 -5.55 4.64
CA SER A 63 -8.84 -6.10 3.86
C SER A 63 -10.01 -5.13 3.86
N VAL A 64 -10.86 -5.21 2.82
CA VAL A 64 -12.07 -4.40 2.76
C VAL A 64 -13.02 -4.90 3.85
N LEU A 65 -13.29 -4.05 4.84
CA LEU A 65 -14.17 -4.40 5.94
C LEU A 65 -15.63 -4.24 5.50
N ALA A 66 -16.45 -5.25 5.84
CA ALA A 66 -17.89 -5.10 5.77
C ALA A 66 -18.36 -4.07 6.80
N PRO A 67 -19.40 -3.27 6.50
CA PRO A 67 -20.00 -2.36 7.48
C PRO A 67 -20.39 -3.16 8.74
N ALA A 68 -20.13 -2.60 9.93
CA ALA A 68 -20.30 -3.30 11.19
C ALA A 68 -21.71 -3.90 11.33
N SER A 69 -21.78 -5.18 11.71
CA SER A 69 -23.01 -6.00 11.73
C SER A 69 -23.96 -5.67 12.90
N ALA A 70 -23.95 -4.45 13.42
CA ALA A 70 -24.69 -4.05 14.62
C ALA A 70 -25.25 -2.62 14.52
N GLY A 71 -25.79 -2.24 13.36
CA GLY A 71 -26.54 -0.99 13.17
C GLY A 71 -25.71 0.31 13.19
N LYS A 72 -24.46 0.28 13.67
CA LYS A 72 -23.57 1.45 13.71
C LYS A 72 -22.63 1.47 12.50
N LYS A 73 -23.01 2.18 11.45
CA LYS A 73 -22.16 2.40 10.26
C LYS A 73 -21.04 3.36 10.63
N TRP A 74 -19.77 2.93 10.50
CA TRP A 74 -18.62 3.80 10.74
C TRP A 74 -18.49 4.95 9.74
N VAL A 75 -18.93 4.72 8.50
CA VAL A 75 -18.84 5.68 7.40
C VAL A 75 -20.15 5.73 6.61
N ALA A 76 -20.33 6.82 5.84
CA ALA A 76 -21.41 6.95 4.87
C ALA A 76 -21.46 5.77 3.89
N ASP A 77 -22.64 5.40 3.39
CA ASP A 77 -22.80 4.21 2.56
C ASP A 77 -22.04 4.28 1.22
N GLU A 78 -21.68 5.46 0.73
CA GLU A 78 -20.84 5.57 -0.47
C GLU A 78 -19.37 5.17 -0.24
N LEU A 79 -18.93 5.17 1.02
CA LEU A 79 -17.57 4.89 1.43
C LEU A 79 -17.39 3.42 1.78
N ALA A 80 -16.15 2.96 1.64
CA ALA A 80 -15.70 1.67 2.13
C ALA A 80 -14.40 1.86 2.90
N VAL A 81 -14.24 1.02 3.92
CA VAL A 81 -13.09 1.01 4.81
C VAL A 81 -12.22 -0.19 4.48
N VAL A 82 -10.93 0.04 4.33
CA VAL A 82 -9.92 -1.01 4.19
C VAL A 82 -9.00 -0.86 5.39
N ALA A 83 -8.96 -1.85 6.27
CA ALA A 83 -8.11 -1.76 7.46
C ALA A 83 -7.54 -3.14 7.82
N GLU A 84 -6.50 -3.12 8.65
CA GLU A 84 -5.94 -4.34 9.24
C GLU A 84 -6.98 -5.07 10.10
N SER A 85 -7.71 -4.33 10.93
CA SER A 85 -8.74 -4.90 11.80
C SER A 85 -9.94 -3.97 12.00
N LYS A 86 -11.06 -4.57 12.43
CA LYS A 86 -12.30 -3.85 12.75
C LYS A 86 -12.12 -2.88 13.92
N GLU A 87 -11.22 -3.18 14.85
CA GLU A 87 -10.92 -2.32 15.99
C GLU A 87 -10.17 -1.06 15.54
N VAL A 88 -9.12 -1.23 14.71
CA VAL A 88 -8.39 -0.08 14.13
C VAL A 88 -9.34 0.81 13.33
N ALA A 89 -10.23 0.20 12.56
CA ALA A 89 -11.27 0.96 11.87
C ALA A 89 -12.20 1.69 12.84
N GLY A 90 -12.65 1.06 13.93
CA GLY A 90 -13.53 1.69 14.92
C GLY A 90 -12.86 2.86 15.67
N ASP A 91 -11.58 2.73 16.01
CA ASP A 91 -10.85 3.75 16.76
C ASP A 91 -10.42 4.93 15.85
N MET A 92 -10.06 4.64 14.60
CA MET A 92 -9.62 5.66 13.64
C MET A 92 -10.80 6.35 12.94
N ILE A 93 -11.93 5.68 12.78
CA ILE A 93 -13.12 6.22 12.12
C ILE A 93 -14.12 6.64 13.17
N THR A 94 -13.95 7.88 13.64
CA THR A 94 -14.87 8.51 14.58
C THR A 94 -16.03 9.17 13.83
N GLU A 95 -17.27 9.01 14.33
CA GLU A 95 -18.49 9.57 13.73
C GLU A 95 -18.49 11.11 13.63
N ALA A 96 -17.63 11.79 14.40
CA ALA A 96 -17.49 13.24 14.41
C ALA A 96 -16.80 13.80 13.15
N VAL A 97 -16.15 12.95 12.36
CA VAL A 97 -15.33 13.37 11.22
C VAL A 97 -16.18 13.34 9.95
N VAL A 98 -15.76 14.08 8.91
CA VAL A 98 -16.39 14.26 7.57
C VAL A 98 -16.86 12.96 6.87
N LEU A 99 -16.50 11.78 7.41
CA LEU A 99 -16.87 10.46 6.96
C LEU A 99 -18.27 9.99 7.41
N GLY A 100 -18.88 10.64 8.40
CA GLY A 100 -20.24 10.33 8.85
C GLY A 100 -21.30 10.74 7.82
N GLU A 101 -22.45 10.05 7.81
CA GLU A 101 -23.49 10.18 6.76
C GLU A 101 -23.92 11.64 6.52
N LYS A 102 -24.30 12.37 7.59
CA LYS A 102 -24.71 13.78 7.52
C LYS A 102 -23.61 14.74 7.05
N ALA A 103 -22.36 14.47 7.42
CA ALA A 103 -21.23 15.31 7.03
C ALA A 103 -20.81 15.02 5.58
N PHE A 104 -20.89 13.76 5.18
CA PHE A 104 -20.53 13.29 3.86
C PHE A 104 -21.51 13.76 2.78
N GLU A 105 -22.81 13.89 3.08
CA GLU A 105 -23.77 14.50 2.15
C GLU A 105 -23.36 15.93 1.74
N LYS A 106 -22.78 16.71 2.67
CA LYS A 106 -22.36 18.10 2.41
C LYS A 106 -20.98 18.18 1.77
N MET A 107 -20.03 17.40 2.27
CA MET A 107 -18.59 17.55 1.96
C MET A 107 -18.01 16.42 1.11
N GLY A 108 -18.73 15.30 0.97
CA GLY A 108 -18.26 14.07 0.32
C GLY A 108 -17.97 14.22 -1.18
N LYS A 109 -18.51 15.27 -1.82
CA LYS A 109 -18.15 15.66 -3.20
C LYS A 109 -16.67 16.04 -3.34
N TRP A 110 -16.04 16.51 -2.27
CA TRP A 110 -14.64 16.91 -2.24
C TRP A 110 -13.70 15.81 -1.74
N PHE A 111 -14.24 14.74 -1.14
CA PHE A 111 -13.47 13.64 -0.60
C PHE A 111 -13.11 12.60 -1.67
N ILE A 112 -11.82 12.25 -1.78
CA ILE A 112 -11.33 11.17 -2.67
C ILE A 112 -10.94 9.96 -1.83
N SER A 113 -9.93 10.12 -0.97
CA SER A 113 -9.40 9.04 -0.14
C SER A 113 -8.62 9.55 1.05
N LEU A 114 -8.57 8.73 2.09
CA LEU A 114 -7.69 8.84 3.24
C LEU A 114 -6.91 7.52 3.33
N HIS A 115 -5.61 7.58 3.56
CA HIS A 115 -4.75 6.41 3.70
C HIS A 115 -3.68 6.65 4.75
N PHE A 116 -3.72 5.86 5.82
CA PHE A 116 -2.71 5.83 6.87
C PHE A 116 -1.93 4.53 6.75
N SER A 117 -0.62 4.66 6.69
CA SER A 117 0.28 3.53 6.54
C SER A 117 1.49 3.72 7.44
N ASP A 118 1.96 2.61 8.01
CA ASP A 118 3.21 2.48 8.75
C ASP A 118 4.24 1.62 8.00
N GLN A 119 3.90 1.13 6.79
CA GLN A 119 4.72 0.26 5.96
C GLN A 119 4.89 0.81 4.53
N LEU A 120 4.67 2.11 4.33
CA LEU A 120 4.77 2.70 3.00
C LEU A 120 6.18 2.51 2.44
N ALA A 121 6.27 2.12 1.17
CA ALA A 121 7.55 1.92 0.51
C ALA A 121 8.21 3.28 0.22
N GLY A 122 9.27 3.62 0.97
CA GLY A 122 9.98 4.88 0.79
C GLY A 122 10.97 5.16 1.93
N SER A 123 11.46 6.41 1.99
CA SER A 123 12.34 6.89 3.07
C SER A 123 11.61 7.00 4.40
N TYR A 124 10.29 7.19 4.37
CA TYR A 124 9.44 7.29 5.55
C TYR A 124 8.34 6.24 5.46
N LYS A 125 8.23 5.42 6.50
CA LYS A 125 7.25 4.33 6.53
C LYS A 125 5.90 4.78 7.08
N LYS A 126 5.91 5.73 8.03
CA LYS A 126 4.74 6.24 8.74
C LYS A 126 4.24 7.53 8.09
N VAL A 127 3.16 7.41 7.32
CA VAL A 127 2.61 8.51 6.52
C VAL A 127 1.09 8.53 6.63
N LEU A 128 0.55 9.74 6.81
CA LEU A 128 -0.88 10.02 6.67
C LEU A 128 -1.08 10.76 5.34
N SER A 129 -1.81 10.12 4.41
CA SER A 129 -2.14 10.69 3.12
C SER A 129 -3.62 11.03 3.03
N PHE A 130 -3.92 12.28 2.70
CA PHE A 130 -5.28 12.78 2.49
C PHE A 130 -5.41 13.32 1.08
N LYS A 131 -6.32 12.74 0.30
CA LYS A 131 -6.57 13.14 -1.08
C LYS A 131 -7.96 13.74 -1.21
N PHE A 132 -8.00 14.97 -1.71
CA PHE A 132 -9.24 15.72 -1.92
C PHE A 132 -9.31 16.25 -3.34
N VAL A 133 -10.53 16.43 -3.82
CA VAL A 133 -10.81 17.26 -4.99
C VAL A 133 -10.66 18.72 -4.55
N LEU A 134 -9.91 19.51 -5.32
CA LEU A 134 -9.75 20.94 -5.08
C LEU A 134 -11.09 21.65 -5.34
N PRO A 135 -11.65 22.36 -4.34
CA PRO A 135 -12.87 23.13 -4.55
C PRO A 135 -12.66 24.32 -5.49
N ASP A 136 -13.70 24.70 -6.21
CA ASP A 136 -13.71 25.93 -7.01
C ASP A 136 -13.53 27.17 -6.12
N ALA A 137 -13.11 28.29 -6.70
CA ALA A 137 -12.89 29.55 -5.97
C ALA A 137 -14.09 29.98 -5.11
N ASN A 138 -15.32 29.71 -5.57
CA ASN A 138 -16.55 30.05 -4.86
C ASN A 138 -16.82 29.15 -3.62
N ASN A 139 -16.17 28.00 -3.52
CA ASN A 139 -16.36 27.01 -2.46
C ASN A 139 -15.10 26.83 -1.59
N MET A 140 -14.18 27.81 -1.59
CA MET A 140 -12.93 27.71 -0.81
C MET A 140 -13.15 27.58 0.70
N ALA A 141 -14.29 28.02 1.24
CA ALA A 141 -14.64 27.79 2.65
C ALA A 141 -14.78 26.29 3.00
N ASP A 142 -15.17 25.45 2.04
CA ASP A 142 -15.23 24.00 2.23
C ASP A 142 -13.83 23.40 2.30
N MET A 143 -12.85 23.99 1.60
CA MET A 143 -11.46 23.56 1.67
C MET A 143 -10.91 23.65 3.08
N THR A 144 -11.20 24.74 3.80
CA THR A 144 -10.76 24.93 5.20
C THR A 144 -11.23 23.80 6.10
N LYS A 145 -12.47 23.32 5.91
CA LYS A 145 -13.02 22.20 6.69
C LYS A 145 -12.33 20.87 6.36
N LEU A 146 -11.96 20.65 5.09
CA LEU A 146 -11.21 19.45 4.68
C LEU A 146 -9.79 19.48 5.22
N VAL A 147 -9.13 20.64 5.18
CA VAL A 147 -7.77 20.82 5.70
C VAL A 147 -7.73 20.65 7.22
N ALA A 148 -8.79 21.05 7.93
CA ALA A 148 -8.91 20.83 9.39
C ALA A 148 -8.89 19.35 9.79
N LEU A 149 -9.15 18.42 8.86
CA LEU A 149 -9.02 16.98 9.10
C LEU A 149 -7.56 16.57 9.35
N VAL A 150 -6.62 17.23 8.68
CA VAL A 150 -5.20 16.87 8.75
C VAL A 150 -4.65 16.99 10.18
N PRO A 151 -4.72 18.16 10.87
CA PRO A 151 -4.25 18.26 12.26
C PRO A 151 -5.07 17.39 13.22
N PHE A 152 -6.37 17.23 13.01
CA PHE A 152 -7.19 16.33 13.82
C PHE A 152 -6.66 14.89 13.81
N TYR A 153 -6.35 14.37 12.62
CA TYR A 153 -5.84 13.01 12.49
C TYR A 153 -4.38 12.85 12.92
N ILE A 154 -3.55 13.90 12.76
CA ILE A 154 -2.20 13.93 13.35
C ILE A 154 -2.30 13.72 14.87
N ASP A 155 -3.16 14.48 15.54
CA ASP A 155 -3.32 14.38 16.99
C ASP A 155 -3.96 13.06 17.44
N LEU A 156 -4.93 12.54 16.68
CA LEU A 156 -5.60 11.28 16.98
C LEU A 156 -4.60 10.12 16.87
N VAL A 157 -3.87 10.04 15.77
CA VAL A 157 -2.89 8.98 15.53
C VAL A 157 -1.69 9.10 16.48
N GLY A 158 -1.25 10.32 16.81
CA GLY A 158 -0.17 10.54 17.78
C GLY A 158 -0.53 10.16 19.21
N ARG A 159 -1.82 10.22 19.57
CA ARG A 159 -2.34 9.76 20.88
C ARG A 159 -2.70 8.27 20.90
N TYR A 160 -2.89 7.67 19.73
CA TYR A 160 -3.28 6.29 19.61
C TYR A 160 -2.10 5.38 19.99
N LYS A 161 -2.28 4.65 21.10
CA LYS A 161 -1.33 3.64 21.56
C LYS A 161 -2.01 2.28 21.61
N LEU A 162 -1.48 1.33 20.84
CA LEU A 162 -1.93 -0.06 20.87
C LEU A 162 -1.47 -0.68 22.18
N SER A 163 -2.35 -1.43 22.84
CA SER A 163 -2.00 -2.11 24.10
C SER A 163 -0.79 -3.04 23.91
N SER A 164 0.09 -3.10 24.90
CA SER A 164 1.41 -3.75 24.84
C SER A 164 1.40 -5.24 24.46
N ALA A 165 0.28 -5.95 24.69
CA ALA A 165 0.09 -7.34 24.27
C ALA A 165 0.04 -7.49 22.73
N ARG A 166 -0.42 -6.45 22.03
CA ARG A 166 -0.70 -6.48 20.60
C ARG A 166 0.50 -6.09 19.74
N THR A 167 1.41 -5.25 20.24
CA THR A 167 2.68 -4.95 19.57
C THR A 167 3.53 -6.21 19.37
N LYS A 168 3.50 -7.13 20.36
CA LYS A 168 4.17 -8.43 20.28
C LYS A 168 3.47 -9.36 19.29
N ALA A 169 2.14 -9.48 19.35
CA ALA A 169 1.37 -10.32 18.43
C ALA A 169 1.48 -9.84 16.96
N ALA A 170 1.47 -8.53 16.71
CA ALA A 170 1.65 -7.97 15.37
C ALA A 170 3.08 -8.18 14.83
N GLN A 171 4.11 -8.04 15.69
CA GLN A 171 5.49 -8.37 15.32
C GLN A 171 5.69 -9.87 15.05
N GLU A 172 5.06 -10.74 15.83
CA GLU A 172 5.12 -12.19 15.64
C GLU A 172 4.40 -12.62 14.37
N ALA A 173 3.17 -12.15 14.15
CA ALA A 173 2.43 -12.41 12.91
C ALA A 173 3.19 -11.90 11.66
N PHE A 174 3.85 -10.75 11.76
CA PHE A 174 4.68 -10.22 10.68
C PHE A 174 5.94 -11.07 10.44
N ARG A 175 6.59 -11.56 11.49
CA ARG A 175 7.74 -12.47 11.39
C ARG A 175 7.33 -13.83 10.81
N GLU A 176 6.19 -14.36 11.21
CA GLU A 176 5.65 -15.61 10.66
C GLU A 176 5.32 -15.47 9.17
N LEU A 177 4.67 -14.38 8.76
CA LEU A 177 4.40 -14.08 7.34
C LEU A 177 5.69 -13.96 6.49
N GLN A 178 6.78 -13.45 7.07
CA GLN A 178 8.09 -13.44 6.41
C GLN A 178 8.72 -14.84 6.34
N GLY A 179 8.63 -15.61 7.42
CA GLY A 179 9.10 -17.00 7.49
C GLY A 179 8.42 -17.89 6.45
N VAL A 180 7.09 -17.84 6.38
CA VAL A 180 6.28 -18.60 5.40
C VAL A 180 6.64 -18.21 3.97
N ARG A 181 6.95 -16.94 3.68
CA ARG A 181 7.45 -16.51 2.36
C ARG A 181 8.81 -17.09 2.03
N GLN A 182 9.73 -17.10 2.98
CA GLN A 182 11.07 -17.65 2.76
C GLN A 182 11.00 -19.17 2.57
N GLU A 183 10.17 -19.85 3.34
CA GLU A 183 9.95 -21.28 3.25
C GLU A 183 9.26 -21.68 1.93
N THR A 184 8.23 -20.95 1.49
CA THR A 184 7.56 -21.22 0.20
C THR A 184 8.48 -20.96 -1.00
N LEU A 185 9.36 -19.95 -0.94
CA LEU A 185 10.37 -19.72 -1.97
C LEU A 185 11.42 -20.84 -2.00
N LEU A 186 11.86 -21.32 -0.84
CA LEU A 186 12.80 -22.44 -0.73
C LEU A 186 12.16 -23.75 -1.21
N ARG A 187 10.90 -24.00 -0.85
CA ARG A 187 10.15 -25.17 -1.28
C ARG A 187 9.94 -25.20 -2.79
N LYS A 188 9.58 -24.06 -3.41
CA LYS A 188 9.50 -23.95 -4.88
C LYS A 188 10.85 -24.16 -5.57
N LYS A 189 11.96 -23.70 -4.97
CA LYS A 189 13.31 -24.00 -5.49
C LYS A 189 13.65 -25.48 -5.39
N ALA A 190 13.31 -26.12 -4.27
CA ALA A 190 13.55 -27.55 -4.05
C ALA A 190 12.71 -28.42 -5.00
N GLU A 191 11.43 -28.10 -5.18
CA GLU A 191 10.55 -28.80 -6.14
C GLU A 191 11.04 -28.62 -7.58
N LYS A 192 11.45 -27.41 -7.98
CA LYS A 192 12.03 -27.18 -9.31
C LYS A 192 13.33 -27.95 -9.51
N LYS A 193 14.18 -28.06 -8.46
CA LYS A 193 15.42 -28.86 -8.52
C LYS A 193 15.10 -30.35 -8.68
N LYS A 194 14.17 -30.90 -7.89
CA LYS A 194 13.73 -32.29 -8.02
C LYS A 194 13.14 -32.60 -9.39
N LEU A 195 12.30 -31.72 -9.93
CA LEU A 195 11.71 -31.89 -11.25
C LEU A 195 12.77 -31.86 -12.37
N MET A 196 13.78 -30.99 -12.24
CA MET A 196 14.93 -30.98 -13.16
C MET A 196 15.77 -32.25 -13.01
N GLU A 197 16.01 -32.73 -11.80
CA GLU A 197 16.76 -33.96 -11.53
C GLU A 197 16.05 -35.21 -12.06
N GLU A 198 14.72 -35.31 -11.92
CA GLU A 198 13.91 -36.38 -12.52
C GLU A 198 13.86 -36.30 -14.05
N ALA A 199 13.84 -35.09 -14.63
CA ALA A 199 13.93 -34.91 -16.08
C ALA A 199 15.34 -35.27 -16.60
N GLU A 200 16.38 -35.04 -15.80
CA GLU A 200 17.76 -35.40 -16.09
C GLU A 200 18.01 -36.90 -15.96
N ALA A 201 17.38 -37.57 -14.99
CA ALA A 201 17.43 -39.02 -14.85
C ALA A 201 16.73 -39.77 -16.00
N LYS A 202 15.79 -39.11 -16.69
CA LYS A 202 15.13 -39.64 -17.90
C LYS A 202 15.91 -39.36 -19.20
N LEU A 203 16.95 -38.53 -19.16
CA LEU A 203 17.82 -38.30 -20.31
C LEU A 203 18.87 -39.43 -20.40
N SER A 204 19.12 -39.89 -21.62
CA SER A 204 20.04 -41.00 -21.88
C SER A 204 21.50 -40.68 -21.50
N ALA A 205 22.27 -41.71 -21.12
CA ALA A 205 23.64 -41.63 -20.60
C ALA A 205 24.63 -40.81 -21.45
N GLU A 206 24.36 -40.64 -22.75
CA GLU A 206 25.18 -39.86 -23.67
C GLU A 206 25.03 -38.33 -23.48
N VAL A 207 23.85 -37.86 -23.07
CA VAL A 207 23.58 -36.44 -22.78
C VAL A 207 24.21 -36.02 -21.44
N LEU A 208 24.29 -36.95 -20.48
CA LEU A 208 24.87 -36.75 -19.16
C LEU A 208 26.37 -36.41 -19.26
N ARG A 209 27.13 -37.14 -20.10
CA ARG A 209 28.57 -36.89 -20.34
C ARG A 209 28.84 -35.53 -20.98
N LYS A 210 28.03 -35.11 -21.96
CA LYS A 210 28.16 -33.79 -22.59
C LYS A 210 27.83 -32.65 -21.62
N LYS A 211 26.95 -32.89 -20.65
CA LYS A 211 26.57 -31.89 -19.64
C LYS A 211 27.61 -31.75 -18.53
N GLU A 212 28.13 -32.86 -18.00
CA GLU A 212 29.21 -32.85 -17.00
C GLU A 212 30.46 -32.15 -17.53
N GLU A 213 30.81 -32.37 -18.80
CA GLU A 213 31.95 -31.68 -19.43
C GLU A 213 31.72 -30.17 -19.58
N LYS A 214 30.48 -29.76 -19.90
CA LYS A 214 30.09 -28.35 -19.97
C LYS A 214 30.05 -27.69 -18.59
N GLU A 215 29.70 -28.44 -17.55
CA GLU A 215 29.65 -27.95 -16.17
C GLU A 215 31.04 -27.85 -15.54
N ARG A 216 31.92 -28.84 -15.78
CA ARG A 216 33.34 -28.81 -15.43
C ARG A 216 34.05 -27.60 -16.05
N ASN A 217 33.79 -27.33 -17.33
CA ASN A 217 34.32 -26.13 -18.01
C ASN A 217 33.77 -24.82 -17.43
N ARG A 218 32.53 -24.79 -16.91
CA ARG A 218 31.96 -23.60 -16.27
C ARG A 218 32.50 -23.37 -14.86
N GLN A 219 32.74 -24.43 -14.09
CA GLN A 219 33.36 -24.32 -12.77
C GLN A 219 34.83 -23.88 -12.88
N MET A 220 35.57 -24.43 -13.84
CA MET A 220 36.95 -24.00 -14.14
C MET A 220 37.01 -22.51 -14.54
N LYS A 221 36.02 -22.00 -15.29
CA LYS A 221 35.92 -20.57 -15.66
C LYS A 221 35.43 -19.66 -14.54
N LYS A 222 34.69 -20.18 -13.55
CA LYS A 222 34.23 -19.42 -12.37
C LYS A 222 35.28 -19.34 -11.26
N GLY A 223 36.15 -20.35 -11.16
CA GLY A 223 37.27 -20.39 -10.20
C GLY A 223 38.52 -19.65 -10.68
N ALA A 224 38.58 -19.21 -11.93
CA ALA A 224 39.72 -18.45 -12.44
C ALA A 224 39.82 -17.07 -11.75
N PRO A 225 40.97 -16.73 -11.14
CA PRO A 225 41.15 -15.44 -10.48
C PRO A 225 41.07 -14.30 -11.51
N LYS A 226 40.23 -13.30 -11.23
CA LYS A 226 40.09 -12.11 -12.07
C LYS A 226 41.33 -11.23 -11.90
N VAL A 227 42.30 -11.37 -12.80
CA VAL A 227 43.47 -10.48 -12.86
C VAL A 227 42.98 -9.08 -13.26
N LYS A 228 43.00 -8.15 -12.31
CA LYS A 228 42.80 -6.72 -12.60
C LYS A 228 44.06 -6.22 -13.29
N MET A 229 43.97 -5.90 -14.58
CA MET A 229 45.01 -5.13 -15.26
C MET A 229 45.07 -3.72 -14.66
N LEU A 230 46.16 -3.40 -13.96
CA LEU A 230 46.56 -2.02 -13.71
C LEU A 230 47.04 -1.43 -15.04
N ARG A 231 46.32 -0.42 -15.54
CA ARG A 231 46.83 0.42 -16.63
C ARG A 231 47.83 1.40 -16.02
N SER A 232 49.07 1.35 -16.50
CA SER A 232 50.08 2.39 -16.33
C SER A 232 49.79 3.57 -17.26
#